data_AF-A0A8K0UE66-F1
#
_entry.id   AF-A0A8K0UE66-F1
#
_cell.length_a   1.000
_cell.length_b   1.000
_cell.length_c   1.000
_cell.angle_alpha   90.00
_cell.angle_beta   90.00
_cell.angle_gamma   90.00
#
_symmetry.space_group_name_H-M   'P 1'
#
loop_
_entity.id
_entity.type
_entity.pdbx_description
1 polymer ?
#
loop_
_entity_poly.entity_id
_entity_poly.type
_entity_poly.pdbx_seq_one_letter_code
_entity_poly.pdbx_strand_id
1 'polypeptide(L)'
;MMRRFGMRGVMDRVKGSLVQPSFLEEEPLRVFAIAYRFGFEHETRLAAKHTLRQPMFGPFFKELEHIPASVSDFSWFPGFASRWVWFQCDDCIHHSLSWPLADGKIYEVNAWFIEYMERARGTLRERPCAKAVQDPMLIAEALEVAAGCHTCRPAAFLDLSTFIGEHFAVEVEKVVETVSVFFFFVCHYT
;
A
#
# COMPACT_ATOMS: atom_id res chain seq x y z
N MET A 1 -28.46 23.55 -27.12
CA MET A 1 -28.60 22.10 -26.90
C MET A 1 -27.51 21.39 -27.70
N MET A 2 -26.41 20.96 -27.05
CA MET A 2 -25.27 20.34 -27.74
C MET A 2 -24.43 19.52 -26.74
N ARG A 3 -23.85 18.39 -27.18
CA ARG A 3 -22.68 17.68 -26.58
C ARG A 3 -22.87 16.58 -25.51
N ARG A 4 -23.76 15.60 -25.70
CA ARG A 4 -23.62 14.28 -25.00
C ARG A 4 -23.26 13.10 -25.91
N PHE A 5 -23.46 13.23 -27.22
CA PHE A 5 -23.22 12.12 -28.16
C PHE A 5 -21.75 11.96 -28.60
N GLY A 6 -20.94 13.02 -28.53
CA GLY A 6 -19.53 12.97 -28.95
C GLY A 6 -18.55 12.42 -27.91
N MET A 7 -18.90 12.41 -26.61
CA MET A 7 -17.98 11.98 -25.56
C MET A 7 -17.91 10.46 -25.40
N ARG A 8 -18.97 9.72 -25.78
CA ARG A 8 -18.98 8.25 -25.71
C ARG A 8 -17.87 7.63 -26.56
N GLY A 9 -17.80 7.99 -27.85
CA GLY A 9 -16.77 7.46 -28.75
C GLY A 9 -15.35 7.89 -28.39
N VAL A 10 -15.17 9.03 -27.72
CA VAL A 10 -13.87 9.44 -27.17
C VAL A 10 -13.51 8.59 -25.97
N MET A 11 -14.44 8.36 -25.04
CA MET A 11 -14.22 7.51 -23.87
C MET A 11 -13.95 6.06 -24.25
N ASP A 12 -14.61 5.51 -25.28
CA ASP A 12 -14.37 4.14 -25.74
C ASP A 12 -12.96 3.99 -26.36
N ARG A 13 -12.46 5.01 -27.05
CA ARG A 13 -11.06 5.04 -27.53
C ARG A 13 -10.05 5.17 -26.40
N VAL A 14 -10.36 5.99 -25.40
CA VAL A 14 -9.51 6.17 -24.21
C VAL A 14 -9.42 4.86 -23.43
N LYS A 15 -10.54 4.17 -23.20
CA LYS A 15 -10.58 2.84 -22.57
C LYS A 15 -9.67 1.83 -23.27
N GLY A 16 -9.85 1.69 -24.60
CA GLY A 16 -9.03 0.77 -25.39
C GLY A 16 -7.54 1.11 -25.41
N SER A 17 -7.19 2.40 -25.32
CA SER A 17 -5.79 2.84 -25.25
C SER A 17 -5.19 2.62 -23.85
N LEU A 18 -6.00 2.80 -22.80
CA LEU A 18 -5.59 2.69 -21.40
C LEU A 18 -5.16 1.25 -21.03
N VAL A 19 -5.75 0.24 -21.65
CA VAL A 19 -5.42 -1.18 -21.44
C VAL A 19 -4.45 -1.75 -22.47
N GLN A 20 -3.70 -0.91 -23.20
CA GLN A 20 -2.62 -1.42 -24.04
C GLN A 20 -1.55 -2.12 -23.17
N PRO A 21 -0.95 -3.22 -23.65
CA PRO A 21 0.04 -3.97 -22.88
C PRO A 21 1.18 -3.11 -22.34
N SER A 22 1.66 -2.13 -23.11
CA SER A 22 2.71 -1.18 -22.69
C SER A 22 2.36 -0.48 -21.37
N PHE A 23 1.14 0.05 -21.24
CA PHE A 23 0.73 0.74 -20.01
C PHE A 23 0.44 -0.21 -18.86
N LEU A 24 -0.07 -1.41 -19.14
CA LEU A 24 -0.34 -2.43 -18.12
C LEU A 24 0.91 -3.11 -17.58
N GLU A 25 2.01 -3.10 -18.33
CA GLU A 25 3.29 -3.67 -17.89
C GLU A 25 4.15 -2.59 -17.20
N GLU A 26 4.21 -1.38 -17.75
CA GLU A 26 5.04 -0.29 -17.23
C GLU A 26 4.37 0.41 -16.04
N GLU A 27 3.08 0.74 -16.12
CA GLU A 27 2.40 1.62 -15.15
C GLU A 27 1.01 1.11 -14.69
N PRO A 28 0.84 -0.17 -14.31
CA PRO A 28 -0.47 -0.75 -14.03
C PRO A 28 -1.23 -0.07 -12.89
N LEU A 29 -0.52 0.47 -11.90
CA LEU A 29 -1.12 1.18 -10.78
C LEU A 29 -1.76 2.52 -11.22
N ARG A 30 -1.12 3.25 -12.15
CA ARG A 30 -1.69 4.48 -12.75
C ARG A 30 -2.89 4.15 -13.63
N VAL A 31 -2.79 3.08 -14.42
CA VAL A 31 -3.90 2.57 -15.24
C VAL A 31 -5.10 2.19 -14.35
N PHE A 32 -4.85 1.49 -13.25
CA PHE A 32 -5.87 1.13 -12.27
C PHE A 32 -6.54 2.38 -11.68
N ALA A 33 -5.75 3.37 -11.28
CA ALA A 33 -6.27 4.61 -10.71
C ALA A 33 -7.16 5.40 -11.67
N ILE A 34 -6.75 5.54 -12.93
CA ILE A 34 -7.53 6.21 -13.98
C ILE A 34 -8.81 5.42 -14.25
N ALA A 35 -8.71 4.10 -14.45
CA ALA A 35 -9.86 3.26 -14.74
C ALA A 35 -10.89 3.28 -13.59
N TYR A 36 -10.41 3.21 -12.35
CA TYR A 36 -11.24 3.27 -11.14
C TYR A 36 -11.95 4.63 -11.03
N ARG A 37 -11.20 5.73 -11.17
CA ARG A 37 -11.73 7.10 -11.10
C ARG A 37 -12.87 7.36 -12.08
N PHE A 38 -12.78 6.81 -13.29
CA PHE A 38 -13.78 7.02 -14.34
C PHE A 38 -14.84 5.90 -14.41
N GLY A 39 -14.85 4.93 -13.48
CA GLY A 39 -15.82 3.85 -13.44
C GLY A 39 -15.70 2.86 -14.60
N PHE A 40 -14.49 2.65 -15.12
CA PHE A 40 -14.20 1.73 -16.23
C PHE A 40 -13.97 0.33 -15.67
N GLU A 41 -15.04 -0.41 -15.37
CA GLU A 41 -14.96 -1.65 -14.60
C GLU A 41 -14.08 -2.75 -15.24
N HIS A 42 -14.19 -2.94 -16.55
CA HIS A 42 -13.41 -3.95 -17.25
C HIS A 42 -11.92 -3.64 -17.19
N GLU A 43 -11.57 -2.40 -17.50
CA GLU A 43 -10.22 -1.85 -17.49
C GLU A 43 -9.63 -1.85 -16.06
N THR A 44 -10.44 -1.50 -15.06
CA THR A 44 -10.08 -1.51 -13.64
C THR A 44 -9.68 -2.92 -13.21
N ARG A 45 -10.48 -3.93 -13.55
CA ARG A 45 -10.20 -5.33 -13.22
C ARG A 45 -8.93 -5.82 -13.90
N LEU A 46 -8.70 -5.41 -15.14
CA LEU A 46 -7.53 -5.79 -15.92
C LEU A 46 -6.26 -5.16 -15.32
N ALA A 47 -6.28 -3.85 -15.04
CA ALA A 47 -5.18 -3.14 -14.41
C ALA A 47 -4.90 -3.59 -12.96
N ALA A 48 -5.93 -3.94 -12.19
CA ALA A 48 -5.77 -4.48 -10.84
C ALA A 48 -4.93 -5.76 -10.81
N LYS A 49 -5.16 -6.68 -11.76
CA LYS A 49 -4.38 -7.93 -11.87
C LYS A 49 -2.89 -7.66 -12.12
N HIS A 50 -2.58 -6.64 -12.89
CA HIS A 50 -1.19 -6.25 -13.16
C HIS A 50 -0.57 -5.50 -11.97
N THR A 51 -1.34 -4.66 -11.28
CA THR A 51 -0.91 -3.93 -10.07
C THR A 51 -0.52 -4.90 -8.96
N LEU A 52 -1.30 -5.97 -8.75
CA LEU A 52 -1.03 -6.98 -7.71
C LEU A 52 0.27 -7.76 -7.94
N ARG A 53 0.80 -7.77 -9.17
CA ARG A 53 2.07 -8.42 -9.55
C ARG A 53 3.29 -7.54 -9.30
N GLN A 54 3.12 -6.24 -9.06
CA GLN A 54 4.22 -5.31 -8.80
C GLN A 54 4.51 -5.12 -7.28
N PRO A 55 5.72 -4.68 -6.90
CA PRO A 55 6.05 -4.30 -5.52
C PRO A 55 5.11 -3.19 -5.01
N MET A 56 4.75 -3.22 -3.72
CA MET A 56 3.79 -2.25 -3.14
C MET A 56 4.31 -0.82 -3.10
N PHE A 57 5.63 -0.67 -3.12
CA PHE A 57 6.30 0.60 -2.86
C PHE A 57 6.81 1.18 -4.19
N GLY A 58 5.91 1.89 -4.88
CA GLY A 58 6.24 2.71 -6.06
C GLY A 58 6.20 4.21 -5.73
N PRO A 59 6.80 5.07 -6.58
CA PRO A 59 6.72 6.52 -6.41
C PRO A 59 5.25 6.99 -6.43
N PHE A 60 4.94 8.05 -5.66
CA PHE A 60 3.61 8.63 -5.59
C PHE A 60 3.18 9.21 -6.94
N PHE A 61 1.97 8.89 -7.38
CA PHE A 61 1.35 9.41 -8.61
C PHE A 61 0.05 10.14 -8.28
N LYS A 62 -0.16 11.33 -8.86
CA LYS A 62 -1.34 12.17 -8.60
C LYS A 62 -2.66 11.46 -8.92
N GLU A 63 -2.64 10.52 -9.86
CA GLU A 63 -3.79 9.73 -10.23
C GLU A 63 -4.33 8.86 -9.09
N LEU A 64 -3.49 8.55 -8.08
CA LEU A 64 -3.84 7.75 -6.89
C LEU A 64 -4.61 8.52 -5.81
N GLU A 65 -4.66 9.85 -5.88
CA GLU A 65 -5.32 10.73 -4.90
C GLU A 65 -6.81 10.40 -4.70
N HIS A 66 -7.43 9.72 -5.66
CA HIS A 66 -8.86 9.40 -5.64
C HIS A 66 -9.16 7.92 -5.32
N ILE A 67 -8.14 7.11 -5.01
CA ILE A 67 -8.34 5.74 -4.55
C ILE A 67 -8.26 5.74 -3.01
N PRO A 68 -9.34 5.40 -2.29
CA PRO A 68 -9.38 5.43 -0.84
C PRO A 68 -8.42 4.43 -0.16
N ALA A 69 -7.80 3.54 -0.94
CA ALA A 69 -6.84 2.53 -0.51
C ALA A 69 -5.52 2.59 -1.30
N SER A 70 -5.12 3.77 -1.80
CA SER A 70 -3.80 3.88 -2.41
C SER A 70 -2.72 3.54 -1.38
N VAL A 71 -1.73 2.75 -1.81
CA VAL A 71 -0.60 2.22 -1.04
C VAL A 71 0.37 3.33 -0.55
N SER A 72 -0.05 4.58 -0.69
CA SER A 72 0.76 5.78 -0.49
C SER A 72 0.15 6.74 0.52
N ASP A 73 -1.05 6.47 1.03
CA ASP A 73 -1.61 7.26 2.12
C ASP A 73 -1.02 6.79 3.45
N PHE A 74 0.25 7.12 3.68
CA PHE A 74 0.91 6.92 4.97
C PHE A 74 0.43 7.93 6.02
N SER A 75 -0.72 8.60 5.82
CA SER A 75 -1.31 9.47 6.85
C SER A 75 -1.68 8.72 8.13
N TRP A 76 -1.84 7.39 8.07
CA TRP A 76 -2.05 6.56 9.26
C TRP A 76 -0.76 6.33 10.06
N PHE A 77 0.42 6.62 9.50
CA PHE A 77 1.65 6.65 10.29
C PHE A 77 1.61 7.86 11.23
N PRO A 78 1.96 7.69 12.50
CA PRO A 78 2.00 8.80 13.43
C PRO A 78 3.06 9.81 13.01
N GLY A 79 2.83 11.10 13.28
CA GLY A 79 3.82 12.16 13.02
C GLY A 79 5.14 11.99 13.79
N PHE A 80 5.18 11.08 14.79
CA PHE A 80 6.39 10.69 15.51
C PHE A 80 7.06 9.43 14.95
N ALA A 81 6.57 8.85 13.85
CA ALA A 81 7.09 7.63 13.26
C ALA A 81 8.60 7.69 12.96
N SER A 82 9.12 8.89 12.64
CA SER A 82 10.54 9.09 12.43
C SER A 82 11.40 8.69 13.62
N ARG A 83 10.84 8.61 14.83
CA ARG A 83 11.55 8.22 16.06
C ARG A 83 11.77 6.72 16.21
N TRP A 84 11.11 5.88 15.40
CA TRP A 84 11.29 4.43 15.50
C TRP A 84 12.68 4.02 15.01
N VAL A 85 13.22 2.96 15.63
CA VAL A 85 14.62 2.58 15.48
C VAL A 85 15.01 2.22 14.04
N TRP A 86 14.08 1.76 13.20
CA TRP A 86 14.35 1.46 11.79
C TRP A 86 14.48 2.69 10.89
N PHE A 87 14.18 3.89 11.39
CA PHE A 87 14.47 5.17 10.74
C PHE A 87 15.64 5.92 11.39
N GLN A 88 16.11 5.48 12.55
CA GLN A 88 17.13 6.16 13.36
C GLN A 88 18.48 5.42 13.41
N CYS A 89 18.51 4.13 13.07
CA CYS A 89 19.72 3.32 13.17
C CYS A 89 20.50 3.34 11.85
N ASP A 90 21.71 3.90 11.88
CA ASP A 90 22.64 3.97 10.76
C ASP A 90 23.59 2.76 10.65
N ASP A 91 23.58 1.85 11.64
CA ASP A 91 24.45 0.66 11.67
C ASP A 91 23.91 -0.51 10.82
N CYS A 92 22.64 -0.43 10.42
CA CYS A 92 21.96 -1.49 9.67
C CYS A 92 22.06 -1.25 8.16
N ILE A 93 21.83 -2.33 7.40
CA ILE A 93 21.60 -2.21 5.95
C ILE A 93 20.27 -1.45 5.75
N HIS A 94 20.35 -0.30 5.10
CA HIS A 94 19.17 0.41 4.61
C HIS A 94 18.66 -0.26 3.33
N HIS A 95 17.34 -0.36 3.22
CA HIS A 95 16.72 -0.81 1.99
C HIS A 95 16.91 0.25 0.90
N SER A 96 16.88 -0.16 -0.37
CA SER A 96 16.91 0.76 -1.53
C SER A 96 15.66 1.66 -1.64
N LEU A 97 14.64 1.38 -0.83
CA LEU A 97 13.41 2.16 -0.78
C LEU A 97 13.56 3.22 0.30
N SER A 98 13.08 4.43 0.02
CA SER A 98 12.91 5.46 1.03
C SER A 98 11.43 5.65 1.32
N TRP A 99 11.10 5.94 2.58
CA TRP A 99 9.71 5.98 3.06
C TRP A 99 9.28 7.42 3.34
N PRO A 100 8.20 7.93 2.70
CA PRO A 100 7.65 9.24 3.03
C PRO A 100 6.83 9.15 4.31
N LEU A 101 7.08 10.05 5.26
CA LEU A 101 6.30 10.17 6.50
C LEU A 101 5.34 11.37 6.46
N ALA A 102 4.41 11.40 7.41
CA ALA A 102 3.38 12.44 7.54
C ALA A 102 3.95 13.86 7.75
N ASP A 103 5.24 13.98 8.13
CA ASP A 103 5.94 15.27 8.23
C ASP A 103 6.39 15.82 6.86
N GLY A 104 6.10 15.11 5.76
CA GLY A 104 6.44 15.49 4.40
C GLY A 104 7.90 15.22 4.02
N LYS A 105 8.67 14.55 4.89
CA LYS A 105 10.06 14.17 4.62
C LYS A 105 10.16 12.71 4.19
N ILE A 106 11.26 12.41 3.50
CA ILE A 106 11.61 11.08 3.03
C ILE A 106 12.73 10.55 3.92
N TYR A 107 12.56 9.35 4.45
CA TYR A 107 13.51 8.70 5.35
C TYR A 107 14.07 7.43 4.72
N GLU A 108 15.37 7.20 4.92
CA GLU A 108 15.96 5.88 4.72
C GLU A 108 15.47 4.93 5.81
N VAL A 109 15.30 3.67 5.46
CA VAL A 109 14.63 2.70 6.31
C VAL A 109 15.37 1.38 6.30
N ASN A 110 15.51 0.79 7.48
CA ASN A 110 16.28 -0.44 7.63
C ASN A 110 15.59 -1.60 6.92
N ALA A 111 16.40 -2.42 6.24
CA ALA A 111 15.93 -3.53 5.42
C ALA A 111 15.03 -4.51 6.18
N TRP A 112 15.36 -4.82 7.44
CA TRP A 112 14.59 -5.75 8.26
C TRP A 112 13.12 -5.31 8.47
N PHE A 113 12.86 -4.00 8.53
CA PHE A 113 11.50 -3.47 8.66
C PHE A 113 10.74 -3.57 7.33
N ILE A 114 11.40 -3.28 6.21
CA ILE A 114 10.81 -3.48 4.87
C ILE A 114 10.48 -4.94 4.61
N GLU A 115 11.37 -5.85 4.98
CA GLU A 115 11.14 -7.29 4.89
C GLU A 115 9.96 -7.74 5.74
N TYR A 116 9.79 -7.18 6.94
CA TYR A 116 8.58 -7.38 7.74
C TYR A 116 7.32 -6.91 6.98
N MET A 117 7.33 -5.71 6.41
CA MET A 117 6.17 -5.17 5.67
C MET A 117 5.82 -6.01 4.43
N GLU A 118 6.81 -6.52 3.68
CA GLU A 118 6.56 -7.42 2.55
C GLU A 118 6.05 -8.80 2.99
N ARG A 119 6.56 -9.36 4.10
CA ARG A 119 6.02 -10.61 4.67
C ARG A 119 4.58 -10.42 5.18
N ALA A 120 4.32 -9.33 5.90
CA ALA A 120 2.99 -8.97 6.38
C ALA A 120 1.99 -8.80 5.23
N ARG A 121 2.42 -8.18 4.11
CA ARG A 121 1.64 -8.13 2.87
C ARG A 121 1.33 -9.54 2.36
N GLY A 122 2.31 -10.43 2.35
CA GLY A 122 2.12 -11.84 2.00
C GLY A 122 1.00 -12.47 2.81
N THR A 123 1.03 -12.32 4.13
CA THR A 123 0.00 -12.85 5.04
C THR A 123 -1.36 -12.18 4.82
N LEU A 124 -1.41 -10.86 4.61
CA LEU A 124 -2.65 -10.12 4.37
C LEU A 124 -3.34 -10.49 3.06
N ARG A 125 -2.60 -10.95 2.04
CA ARG A 125 -3.18 -11.45 0.78
C ARG A 125 -4.02 -12.71 1.00
N GLU A 126 -3.61 -13.57 1.93
CA GLU A 126 -4.33 -14.80 2.27
C GLU A 126 -5.40 -14.56 3.34
N ARG A 127 -5.07 -13.71 4.33
CA ARG A 127 -5.93 -13.41 5.48
C ARG A 127 -5.89 -11.91 5.80
N PRO A 128 -6.77 -11.10 5.18
CA PRO A 128 -6.78 -9.65 5.40
C PRO A 128 -7.48 -9.32 6.73
N CYS A 129 -6.76 -9.42 7.85
CA CYS A 129 -7.23 -8.99 9.17
C CYS A 129 -6.08 -8.62 10.12
N ALA A 130 -6.37 -7.88 11.20
CA ALA A 130 -5.37 -7.46 12.17
C ALA A 130 -4.55 -8.62 12.75
N LYS A 131 -5.21 -9.76 13.02
CA LYS A 131 -4.54 -10.95 13.57
C LYS A 131 -3.44 -11.50 12.65
N ALA A 132 -3.49 -11.19 11.35
CA ALA A 132 -2.46 -11.60 10.40
C ALA A 132 -1.14 -10.88 10.63
N VAL A 133 -1.18 -9.57 10.86
CA VAL A 133 0.05 -8.77 11.06
C VAL A 133 0.59 -8.84 12.49
N GLN A 134 -0.25 -9.30 13.42
CA GLN A 134 0.07 -9.57 14.82
C GLN A 134 0.63 -10.98 15.07
N ASP A 135 0.83 -11.78 14.02
CA ASP A 135 1.32 -13.15 14.16
C ASP A 135 2.71 -13.16 14.84
N PRO A 136 2.89 -13.82 16.01
CA PRO A 136 4.16 -13.84 16.71
C PRO A 136 5.31 -14.40 15.87
N MET A 137 5.06 -15.32 14.94
CA MET A 137 6.11 -15.89 14.10
C MET A 137 6.59 -14.89 13.04
N LEU A 138 5.66 -14.14 12.44
CA LEU A 138 5.96 -13.04 11.52
C LEU A 138 6.82 -11.96 12.20
N ILE A 139 6.47 -11.61 13.44
CA ILE A 139 7.19 -10.62 14.25
C ILE A 139 8.57 -11.14 14.65
N ALA A 140 8.66 -12.39 15.12
CA ALA A 140 9.91 -12.98 15.60
C ALA A 140 11.01 -12.97 14.53
N GLU A 141 10.67 -13.32 13.29
CA GLU A 141 11.61 -13.28 12.16
C GLU A 141 12.21 -11.88 11.92
N ALA A 142 11.43 -10.81 12.09
CA ALA A 142 11.94 -9.44 11.96
C ALA A 142 12.89 -9.07 13.11
N LEU A 143 12.51 -9.46 14.33
CA LEU A 143 13.28 -9.17 15.54
C LEU A 143 14.58 -9.96 15.61
N GLU A 144 14.63 -11.17 15.04
CA GLU A 144 15.86 -11.96 14.95
C GLU A 144 16.94 -11.21 14.17
N VAL A 145 16.59 -10.61 13.04
CA VAL A 145 17.51 -9.77 12.24
C VAL A 145 17.89 -8.51 13.02
N ALA A 146 16.91 -7.80 13.56
CA ALA A 146 17.14 -6.56 14.30
C ALA A 146 18.03 -6.76 15.55
N ALA A 147 17.91 -7.90 16.23
CA ALA A 147 18.72 -8.25 17.40
C ALA A 147 20.21 -8.42 17.06
N GLY A 148 20.58 -8.60 15.79
CA GLY A 148 21.97 -8.59 15.33
C GLY A 148 22.67 -7.25 15.53
N CYS A 149 21.94 -6.14 15.53
CA CYS A 149 22.47 -4.79 15.69
C CYS A 149 22.43 -4.31 17.15
N HIS A 150 23.49 -3.64 17.63
CA HIS A 150 23.54 -3.11 18.99
C HIS A 150 22.53 -1.98 19.24
N THR A 151 22.28 -1.16 18.21
CA THR A 151 21.32 -0.05 18.26
C THR A 151 19.88 -0.54 18.18
N CYS A 152 19.58 -1.50 17.29
CA CYS A 152 18.23 -2.03 17.15
C CYS A 152 17.82 -2.99 18.29
N ARG A 153 18.73 -3.83 18.80
CA ARG A 153 18.44 -4.84 19.83
C ARG A 153 17.62 -4.34 21.04
N PRO A 154 17.94 -3.21 21.69
CA PRO A 154 17.19 -2.76 22.86
C PRO A 154 15.82 -2.14 22.54
N ALA A 155 15.60 -1.65 21.31
CA ALA A 155 14.43 -0.85 20.96
C ALA A 155 13.44 -1.55 20.01
N ALA A 156 13.95 -2.44 19.13
CA ALA A 156 13.18 -2.99 18.02
C ALA A 156 11.91 -3.70 18.46
N PHE A 157 11.94 -4.45 19.57
CA PHE A 157 10.74 -5.13 20.08
C PHE A 157 9.64 -4.13 20.43
N LEU A 158 9.98 -3.09 21.20
CA LEU A 158 9.00 -2.11 21.67
C LEU A 158 8.45 -1.30 20.49
N ASP A 159 9.34 -0.74 19.66
CA ASP A 159 8.93 0.08 18.52
C ASP A 159 8.06 -0.72 17.55
N LEU A 160 8.46 -1.95 17.20
CA LEU A 160 7.72 -2.78 16.27
C LEU A 160 6.36 -3.19 16.86
N SER A 161 6.32 -3.55 18.14
CA SER A 161 5.08 -3.95 18.81
C SER A 161 4.09 -2.78 18.92
N THR A 162 4.58 -1.57 19.24
CA THR A 162 3.77 -0.34 19.25
C THR A 162 3.27 -0.01 17.84
N PHE A 163 4.14 -0.06 16.82
CA PHE A 163 3.73 0.14 15.44
C PHE A 163 2.60 -0.82 15.02
N ILE A 164 2.78 -2.12 15.29
CA ILE A 164 1.81 -3.14 14.91
C ILE A 164 0.49 -2.96 15.66
N GLY A 165 0.56 -2.84 16.99
CA GLY A 165 -0.62 -2.82 17.86
C GLY A 165 -1.44 -1.55 17.74
N GLU A 166 -0.79 -0.40 17.62
CA GLU A 166 -1.45 0.91 17.71
C GLU A 166 -1.73 1.54 16.33
N HIS A 167 -1.03 1.12 15.29
CA HIS A 167 -1.13 1.75 13.96
C HIS A 167 -1.48 0.75 12.86
N PHE A 168 -0.62 -0.26 12.63
CA PHE A 168 -0.76 -1.11 11.45
C PHE A 168 -2.00 -2.00 11.51
N ALA A 169 -2.24 -2.68 12.65
CA ALA A 169 -3.42 -3.51 12.83
C ALA A 169 -4.73 -2.69 12.74
N VAL A 170 -4.72 -1.47 13.27
CA VAL A 170 -5.89 -0.56 13.23
C VAL A 170 -6.23 -0.17 11.79
N GLU A 171 -5.21 0.19 11.00
CA GLU A 171 -5.44 0.55 9.60
C GLU A 171 -5.90 -0.65 8.77
N VAL A 172 -5.36 -1.85 9.04
CA VAL A 172 -5.82 -3.08 8.38
C VAL A 172 -7.32 -3.29 8.59
N GLU A 173 -7.83 -3.22 9.83
CA GLU A 173 -9.26 -3.45 10.05
C GLU A 173 -10.13 -2.36 9.45
N LYS A 174 -9.71 -1.09 9.54
CA LYS A 174 -10.41 0.01 8.90
C LYS A 174 -10.55 -0.19 7.40
N VAL A 175 -9.48 -0.62 6.72
CA VAL A 175 -9.50 -0.91 5.28
C VAL A 175 -10.38 -2.11 4.97
N VAL A 176 -10.29 -3.20 5.75
CA VAL A 176 -11.09 -4.42 5.60
C VAL A 176 -12.59 -4.14 5.76
N GLU A 177 -12.97 -3.34 6.75
CA GLU A 177 -14.35 -2.89 6.96
C GLU A 177 -14.85 -2.07 5.77
N THR A 178 -14.05 -1.11 5.31
CA THR A 178 -14.41 -0.24 4.16
C THR A 178 -14.68 -1.06 2.91
N VAL A 179 -13.83 -2.05 2.62
CA VAL A 179 -13.99 -2.95 1.46
C VAL A 179 -15.27 -3.78 1.60
N SER A 180 -15.53 -4.32 2.80
CA SER A 180 -16.73 -5.13 3.06
C SER A 180 -18.03 -4.35 2.83
N VAL A 181 -18.08 -3.10 3.30
CA VAL A 181 -19.21 -2.19 3.08
C VAL A 181 -19.36 -1.85 1.60
N PHE A 182 -18.26 -1.58 0.90
CA PHE A 182 -18.28 -1.25 -0.53
C PHE A 182 -18.83 -2.40 -1.39
N PHE A 183 -18.43 -3.65 -1.13
CA PHE A 183 -19.00 -4.81 -1.81
C PHE A 183 -20.50 -4.99 -1.54
N PHE A 184 -20.96 -4.65 -0.33
CA PHE A 184 -22.38 -4.73 0.02
C PHE A 184 -23.23 -3.71 -0.76
N PHE A 185 -22.74 -2.48 -0.92
CA PHE A 185 -23.45 -1.44 -1.68
C PHE A 185 -23.46 -1.70 -3.19
N VAL A 186 -22.40 -2.26 -3.75
CA VAL A 186 -22.32 -2.56 -5.19
C VAL A 186 -23.24 -3.73 -5.57
N CYS A 187 -23.36 -4.76 -4.74
CA CYS A 187 -24.24 -5.91 -5.02
C CYS A 187 -25.74 -5.62 -4.83
N HIS A 188 -26.12 -4.59 -4.06
CA HIS A 188 -27.53 -4.27 -3.80
C HIS A 188 -28.15 -3.30 -4.83
N TYR A 189 -27.34 -2.75 -5.75
CA TYR A 189 -27.76 -1.77 -6.77
C TYR A 189 -27.47 -2.24 -8.22
N THR A 190 -27.13 -3.50 -8.43
CA THR A 190 -27.11 -4.19 -9.74
C THR A 190 -28.25 -5.20 -9.82
#